data_AF-A0A7C5YVZ7-F1
#
_entry.id   AF-A0A7C5YVZ7-F1
#
_cell.length_a   1.000
_cell.length_b   1.000
_cell.length_c   1.000
_cell.angle_alpha   90.00
_cell.angle_beta   90.00
_cell.angle_gamma   90.00
#
_symmetry.space_group_name_H-M   'P 1'
#
loop_
_entity.id
_entity.type
_entity.pdbx_description
1 polymer ?
#
loop_
_entity_poly.entity_id
_entity_poly.type
_entity_poly.pdbx_seq_one_letter_code
_entity_poly.pdbx_strand_id
1 'polypeptide(L)'
;MDSESELFEEVVGVSPEIVDKVLGKAIEKIYKEVSRVIEIGRRVREAIESRGDVFKIKRMDSYIDLCYYAIDSSFTAPAIELTSGYLSIAVTSYISYGKTCGKNDIDSKAYIDFNFVEDLANLYAKYYERKTALELLKAKNRGEINFDVLLFDGEVIPRILPSWRTKENKKSRLYRAIVELTEDIMELADKTDTAIVG
;
A
#
# COMPACT_ATOMS: atom_id res chain seq x y z
N MET A 1 49.20 37.34 18.56
CA MET A 1 48.98 38.08 17.31
C MET A 1 48.63 37.03 16.29
N ASP A 2 47.33 36.80 16.23
CA ASP A 2 46.64 35.80 15.42
C ASP A 2 46.66 36.18 13.94
N SER A 3 46.67 35.17 13.08
CA SER A 3 45.79 35.15 11.90
C SER A 3 45.80 33.74 11.30
N GLU A 4 44.91 32.89 11.81
CA GLU A 4 44.36 31.77 11.04
C GLU A 4 43.53 32.38 9.91
N SER A 5 43.85 32.06 8.65
CA SER A 5 43.00 32.41 7.51
C SER A 5 41.97 31.30 7.33
N GLU A 6 40.80 31.49 7.94
CA GLU A 6 39.63 30.63 7.74
C GLU A 6 39.15 30.64 6.28
N LEU A 7 38.81 29.45 5.81
CA LEU A 7 38.03 29.16 4.63
C LEU A 7 36.67 29.88 4.68
N PHE A 8 36.33 30.60 3.62
CA PHE A 8 34.93 30.83 3.25
C PHE A 8 34.73 30.30 1.84
N GLU A 9 34.32 29.02 1.75
CA GLU A 9 33.53 28.57 0.60
C GLU A 9 32.25 29.40 0.59
N GLU A 10 32.07 30.25 -0.43
CA GLU A 10 30.79 30.88 -0.71
C GLU A 10 29.75 29.79 -0.92
N VAL A 11 28.92 29.55 0.08
CA VAL A 11 27.65 28.86 -0.09
C VAL A 11 26.79 29.80 -0.95
N VAL A 12 26.83 29.59 -2.26
CA VAL A 12 25.95 30.28 -3.21
C VAL A 12 24.51 29.91 -2.86
N GLY A 13 23.88 30.77 -2.06
CA GLY A 13 22.48 30.65 -1.70
C GLY A 13 21.63 30.76 -2.96
N VAL A 14 20.97 29.67 -3.33
CA VAL A 14 19.98 29.68 -4.41
C VAL A 14 18.81 30.56 -3.95
N SER A 15 18.39 31.52 -4.78
CA SER A 15 17.29 32.40 -4.39
C SER A 15 16.01 31.59 -4.13
N PRO A 16 15.19 31.98 -3.14
CA PRO A 16 13.93 31.30 -2.84
C PRO A 16 13.03 31.13 -4.08
N GLU A 17 13.04 32.12 -4.97
CA GLU A 17 12.28 32.10 -6.22
C GLU A 17 12.73 31.00 -7.19
N ILE A 18 14.04 30.67 -7.24
CA ILE A 18 14.56 29.58 -8.07
C ILE A 18 14.17 28.24 -7.45
N VAL A 19 14.22 28.11 -6.12
CA VAL A 19 13.79 26.91 -5.40
C VAL A 19 12.29 26.65 -5.63
N ASP A 20 11.45 27.67 -5.49
CA ASP A 20 10.01 27.57 -5.73
C ASP A 20 9.68 27.19 -7.17
N LYS A 21 10.42 27.74 -8.14
CA LYS A 21 10.22 27.45 -9.57
C LYS A 21 10.65 26.04 -9.94
N VAL A 22 11.72 25.53 -9.33
CA VAL A 22 12.17 24.14 -9.51
C VAL A 22 11.20 23.18 -8.83
N LEU A 23 10.72 23.50 -7.63
CA LEU A 23 9.74 22.72 -6.89
C LEU A 23 8.41 22.64 -7.66
N GLY A 24 7.93 23.77 -8.21
CA GLY A 24 6.73 23.81 -9.04
C GLY A 24 6.84 22.91 -10.28
N LYS A 25 7.98 22.96 -10.99
CA LYS A 25 8.23 22.06 -12.14
C LYS A 25 8.29 20.58 -11.75
N ALA A 26 8.85 20.27 -10.58
CA ALA A 26 8.90 18.89 -10.08
C ALA A 26 7.48 18.38 -9.73
N ILE A 27 6.67 19.21 -9.07
CA ILE A 27 5.27 18.91 -8.74
C ILE A 27 4.45 18.71 -10.03
N GLU A 28 4.60 19.59 -11.02
CA GLU A 28 3.91 19.43 -12.31
C GLU A 28 4.29 18.12 -13.01
N LYS A 29 5.58 17.75 -12.98
CA LYS A 29 6.05 16.50 -13.57
C LYS A 29 5.49 15.28 -12.84
N ILE A 30 5.47 15.30 -11.51
CA ILE A 30 4.85 14.25 -10.68
C ILE A 30 3.36 14.15 -11.01
N TYR A 31 2.65 15.27 -11.01
CA TYR A 31 1.22 15.32 -11.29
C TYR A 31 0.91 14.75 -12.68
N LYS A 32 1.72 15.10 -13.68
CA LYS A 32 1.57 14.60 -15.06
C LYS A 32 1.73 13.09 -15.13
N GLU A 33 2.73 12.52 -14.46
CA GLU A 33 2.93 11.07 -14.51
C GLU A 33 1.91 10.29 -13.68
N VAL A 34 1.52 10.79 -12.50
CA VAL A 34 0.42 10.21 -11.73
C VAL A 34 -0.87 10.23 -12.53
N SER A 35 -1.20 11.36 -13.18
CA SER A 35 -2.40 11.49 -14.02
C SER A 35 -2.39 10.51 -15.18
N ARG A 36 -1.22 10.34 -15.83
CA ARG A 36 -1.06 9.38 -16.93
C ARG A 36 -1.28 7.93 -16.46
N VAL A 37 -0.74 7.55 -15.30
CA VAL A 37 -0.93 6.20 -14.75
C VAL A 37 -2.40 5.95 -14.40
N ILE A 38 -3.07 6.92 -13.76
CA ILE A 38 -4.50 6.83 -13.45
C ILE A 38 -5.33 6.68 -14.73
N GLU A 39 -5.01 7.46 -15.77
CA GLU A 39 -5.72 7.40 -17.04
C GLU A 39 -5.55 6.05 -17.76
N ILE A 40 -4.33 5.50 -17.75
CA ILE A 40 -4.07 4.15 -18.27
C ILE A 40 -4.88 3.12 -17.49
N GLY A 41 -4.87 3.18 -16.15
CA GLY A 41 -5.66 2.29 -15.30
C GLY A 41 -7.15 2.36 -15.60
N ARG A 42 -7.70 3.57 -15.77
CA ARG A 42 -9.11 3.78 -16.13
C ARG A 42 -9.44 3.16 -17.50
N ARG A 43 -8.60 3.41 -18.51
CA ARG A 43 -8.81 2.86 -19.87
C ARG A 43 -8.76 1.33 -19.89
N VAL A 44 -7.84 0.74 -19.12
CA VAL A 44 -7.74 -0.72 -18.97
C VAL A 44 -9.01 -1.27 -18.31
N ARG A 45 -9.48 -0.64 -17.23
CA ARG A 45 -10.72 -1.02 -16.55
C ARG A 45 -11.92 -0.96 -17.50
N GLU A 46 -12.11 0.14 -18.21
CA GLU A 46 -13.21 0.31 -19.17
C GLU A 46 -13.14 -0.70 -20.33
N ALA A 47 -11.94 -1.01 -20.81
CA ALA A 47 -11.74 -2.03 -21.84
C ALA A 47 -12.08 -3.45 -21.34
N ILE A 48 -11.81 -3.76 -20.07
CA ILE A 48 -12.18 -5.04 -19.45
C ILE A 48 -13.70 -5.09 -19.21
N GLU A 49 -14.29 -4.02 -18.68
CA GLU A 49 -15.73 -3.93 -18.40
C GLU A 49 -16.57 -4.01 -19.68
N SER A 50 -16.17 -3.31 -20.74
CA SER A 50 -16.90 -3.29 -22.03
C SER A 50 -16.87 -4.62 -22.79
N ARG A 51 -15.87 -5.47 -22.55
CA ARG A 51 -15.80 -6.81 -23.15
C ARG A 51 -16.68 -7.83 -22.44
N GLY A 52 -17.29 -7.47 -21.30
CA GLY A 52 -17.99 -8.43 -20.43
C GLY A 52 -17.04 -9.41 -19.72
N ASP A 53 -15.73 -9.23 -19.89
CA ASP A 53 -14.63 -9.95 -19.25
C ASP A 53 -14.33 -9.41 -17.84
N VAL A 54 -15.29 -8.72 -17.21
CA VAL A 54 -15.26 -8.50 -15.76
C VAL A 54 -15.16 -9.90 -15.16
N PHE A 55 -14.04 -10.22 -14.52
CA PHE A 55 -13.74 -11.53 -13.95
C PHE A 55 -14.93 -12.01 -13.11
N LYS A 56 -15.84 -12.77 -13.72
CA LYS A 56 -16.97 -13.38 -13.03
C LYS A 56 -16.45 -14.66 -12.44
N ILE A 57 -16.04 -14.59 -11.18
CA ILE A 57 -15.56 -15.75 -10.45
C ILE A 57 -16.74 -16.71 -10.29
N LYS A 58 -16.75 -17.77 -11.11
CA LYS A 58 -17.79 -18.81 -11.11
C LYS A 58 -17.82 -19.46 -9.74
N ARG A 59 -19.03 -19.63 -9.17
CA ARG A 59 -19.22 -20.41 -7.94
C ARG A 59 -18.81 -21.87 -8.19
N MET A 60 -17.97 -22.43 -7.33
CA MET A 60 -17.63 -23.85 -7.35
C MET A 60 -18.77 -24.65 -6.73
N ASP A 61 -19.12 -25.77 -7.37
CA ASP A 61 -20.26 -26.60 -6.98
C ASP A 61 -19.97 -27.55 -5.80
N SER A 62 -18.72 -27.70 -5.36
CA SER A 62 -18.35 -28.70 -4.35
C SER A 62 -17.56 -28.14 -3.16
N TYR A 63 -18.20 -28.24 -1.99
CA TYR A 63 -17.69 -28.26 -0.62
C TYR A 63 -16.57 -27.29 -0.27
N ILE A 64 -16.94 -26.05 0.11
CA ILE A 64 -16.80 -25.53 1.48
C ILE A 64 -17.93 -24.49 1.73
N ASP A 65 -18.78 -24.69 2.75
CA ASP A 65 -19.82 -23.70 3.17
C ASP A 65 -19.19 -22.54 3.95
N LEU A 66 -18.17 -21.91 3.39
CA LEU A 66 -17.49 -20.75 3.96
C LEU A 66 -17.37 -19.63 2.92
N CYS A 67 -17.19 -18.41 3.41
CA CYS A 67 -16.89 -17.22 2.64
C CYS A 67 -15.47 -16.76 2.94
N TYR A 68 -14.65 -16.71 1.89
CA TYR A 68 -13.25 -16.35 1.95
C TYR A 68 -13.06 -14.94 1.44
N TYR A 69 -12.20 -14.18 2.10
CA TYR A 69 -11.61 -12.97 1.55
C TYR A 69 -10.11 -13.22 1.39
N ALA A 70 -9.60 -13.12 0.17
CA ALA A 70 -8.17 -13.16 -0.10
C ALA A 70 -7.68 -11.76 -0.41
N ILE A 71 -6.59 -11.32 0.23
CA ILE A 71 -5.97 -10.02 0.02
C ILE A 71 -4.54 -10.23 -0.47
N ASP A 72 -4.19 -9.52 -1.52
CA ASP A 72 -2.83 -9.46 -2.06
C ASP A 72 -2.47 -8.00 -2.37
N SER A 73 -1.18 -7.70 -2.37
CA SER A 73 -0.65 -6.40 -2.71
C SER A 73 0.54 -6.50 -3.66
N SER A 74 0.52 -5.64 -4.68
CA SER A 74 1.61 -5.48 -5.63
C SER A 74 2.17 -4.06 -5.55
N PHE A 75 3.39 -3.87 -6.04
CA PHE A 75 4.05 -2.56 -6.04
C PHE A 75 5.01 -2.40 -7.20
N THR A 76 5.34 -1.15 -7.51
CA THR A 76 6.40 -0.83 -8.47
C THR A 76 7.75 -1.28 -7.93
N ALA A 77 8.37 -2.28 -8.57
CA ALA A 77 9.68 -2.82 -8.21
C ALA A 77 10.66 -2.74 -9.42
N PRO A 78 11.70 -1.86 -9.37
CA PRO A 78 11.96 -0.88 -8.33
C PRO A 78 10.91 0.26 -8.33
N ALA A 79 10.87 1.05 -7.25
CA ALA A 79 10.10 2.29 -7.28
C ALA A 79 10.52 3.21 -8.44
N ILE A 80 9.60 4.07 -8.89
CA ILE A 80 9.89 5.01 -9.97
C ILE A 80 10.83 6.09 -9.40
N GLU A 81 12.09 6.05 -9.80
CA GLU A 81 13.07 7.06 -9.43
C GLU A 81 12.80 8.38 -10.16
N LEU A 82 12.72 9.45 -9.38
CA LEU A 82 12.56 10.83 -9.80
C LEU A 82 13.79 11.61 -9.36
N THR A 83 14.00 12.80 -9.93
CA THR A 83 15.17 13.66 -9.66
C THR A 83 15.39 13.97 -8.18
N SER A 84 14.38 13.82 -7.33
CA SER A 84 14.44 14.14 -5.90
C SER A 84 13.96 13.00 -5.00
N GLY A 85 13.87 11.76 -5.49
CA GLY A 85 13.45 10.63 -4.66
C GLY A 85 12.72 9.54 -5.42
N TYR A 86 12.00 8.70 -4.69
CA TYR A 86 11.33 7.50 -5.17
C TYR A 86 9.81 7.67 -5.05
N LEU A 87 9.11 7.51 -6.17
CA LEU A 87 7.66 7.39 -6.21
C LEU A 87 7.29 5.91 -6.08
N SER A 88 6.73 5.55 -4.94
CA SER A 88 6.22 4.23 -4.63
C SER A 88 4.74 4.15 -5.00
N ILE A 89 4.37 3.19 -5.84
CA ILE A 89 2.97 2.87 -6.11
C ILE A 89 2.71 1.47 -5.55
N ALA A 90 1.71 1.36 -4.69
CA ALA A 90 1.21 0.10 -4.14
C ALA A 90 -0.24 -0.10 -4.58
N VAL A 91 -0.57 -1.29 -5.07
CA VAL A 91 -1.94 -1.68 -5.40
C VAL A 91 -2.32 -2.82 -4.50
N THR A 92 -3.36 -2.65 -3.71
CA THR A 92 -3.92 -3.70 -2.85
C THR A 92 -5.25 -4.11 -3.42
N SER A 93 -5.46 -5.41 -3.58
CA SER A 93 -6.69 -5.98 -4.07
C SER A 93 -7.21 -7.02 -3.10
N TYR A 94 -8.53 -7.13 -2.99
CA TYR A 94 -9.13 -8.27 -2.33
C TYR A 94 -10.21 -8.90 -3.20
N ILE A 95 -10.39 -10.20 -3.01
CA ILE A 95 -11.42 -10.99 -3.66
C ILE A 95 -12.24 -11.69 -2.59
N SER A 96 -13.56 -11.61 -2.70
CA SER A 96 -14.47 -12.47 -1.95
C SER A 96 -14.92 -13.67 -2.78
N TYR A 97 -14.83 -14.85 -2.19
CA TYR A 97 -15.23 -16.08 -2.86
C TYR A 97 -15.80 -17.09 -1.87
N GLY A 98 -16.93 -17.70 -2.20
CA GLY A 98 -17.53 -18.73 -1.38
C GLY A 98 -19.03 -18.86 -1.59
N LYS A 99 -19.61 -19.95 -1.10
CA LYS A 99 -21.04 -20.21 -1.25
C LYS A 99 -21.89 -19.36 -0.29
N THR A 100 -21.37 -19.10 0.91
CA THR A 100 -22.02 -18.25 1.93
C THR A 100 -21.71 -16.76 1.71
N CYS A 101 -20.79 -16.41 0.79
CA CYS A 101 -20.60 -15.03 0.40
C CYS A 101 -21.89 -14.52 -0.28
N GLY A 102 -22.47 -13.43 0.25
CA GLY A 102 -23.66 -12.83 -0.35
C GLY A 102 -23.45 -12.48 -1.83
N LYS A 103 -22.26 -11.96 -2.15
CA LYS A 103 -21.77 -11.72 -3.51
C LYS A 103 -20.27 -12.00 -3.58
N ASN A 104 -19.82 -12.68 -4.63
CA ASN A 104 -18.40 -12.74 -4.99
C ASN A 104 -18.03 -11.38 -5.60
N ASP A 105 -17.01 -10.73 -5.05
CA ASP A 105 -16.63 -9.37 -5.39
C ASP A 105 -15.12 -9.26 -5.49
N ILE A 106 -14.67 -8.24 -6.24
CA ILE A 106 -13.28 -7.86 -6.34
C ILE A 106 -13.20 -6.35 -6.18
N ASP A 107 -12.33 -5.89 -5.29
CA ASP A 107 -12.02 -4.48 -5.15
C ASP A 107 -10.51 -4.26 -5.14
N SER A 108 -10.09 -3.12 -5.68
CA SER A 108 -8.69 -2.77 -5.85
C SER A 108 -8.48 -1.29 -5.54
N LYS A 109 -7.51 -1.00 -4.69
CA LYS A 109 -7.12 0.37 -4.31
C LYS A 109 -5.65 0.59 -4.66
N ALA A 110 -5.38 1.71 -5.32
CA ALA A 110 -4.02 2.16 -5.60
C ALA A 110 -3.63 3.28 -4.62
N TYR A 111 -2.43 3.18 -4.08
CA TYR A 111 -1.81 4.11 -3.16
C TYR A 111 -0.52 4.62 -3.76
N ILE A 112 -0.26 5.92 -3.59
CA ILE A 112 0.89 6.60 -4.16
C ILE A 112 1.58 7.36 -3.04
N ASP A 113 2.85 7.03 -2.80
CA ASP A 113 3.70 7.65 -1.79
C ASP A 113 5.00 8.14 -2.42
N PHE A 114 5.47 9.31 -1.98
CA PHE A 114 6.75 9.86 -2.43
C PHE A 114 7.77 9.88 -1.29
N ASN A 115 8.98 9.40 -1.55
CA ASN A 115 10.05 9.23 -0.58
C ASN A 115 11.36 9.81 -1.08
N PHE A 116 11.90 10.81 -0.39
CA PHE A 116 13.13 11.50 -0.83
C PHE A 116 14.41 10.66 -0.65
N VAL A 117 14.42 9.70 0.28
CA VAL A 117 15.66 9.09 0.79
C VAL A 117 15.83 7.64 0.37
N GLU A 118 14.76 6.84 0.42
CA GLU A 118 14.84 5.39 0.21
C GLU A 118 13.59 4.85 -0.48
N ASP A 119 13.76 3.76 -1.22
CA ASP A 119 12.65 2.99 -1.78
C ASP A 119 11.95 2.20 -0.65
N LEU A 120 10.67 2.51 -0.45
CA LEU A 120 9.79 1.88 0.53
C LEU A 120 8.62 1.13 -0.11
N ALA A 121 8.61 0.94 -1.44
CA ALA A 121 7.44 0.44 -2.16
C ALA A 121 6.92 -0.90 -1.62
N ASN A 122 7.82 -1.85 -1.33
CA ASN A 122 7.47 -3.13 -0.71
C ASN A 122 6.82 -2.95 0.67
N LEU A 123 7.35 -2.05 1.50
CA LEU A 123 6.79 -1.82 2.83
C LEU A 123 5.42 -1.15 2.78
N TYR A 124 5.23 -0.24 1.83
CA TYR A 124 3.93 0.36 1.59
C TYR A 124 2.91 -0.68 1.12
N ALA A 125 3.28 -1.61 0.23
CA ALA A 125 2.41 -2.70 -0.18
C ALA A 125 1.90 -3.51 1.03
N LYS A 126 2.83 -4.00 1.87
CA LYS A 126 2.49 -4.72 3.11
C LYS A 126 1.64 -3.90 4.06
N TYR A 127 1.96 -2.61 4.22
CA TYR A 127 1.18 -1.71 5.07
C TYR A 127 -0.26 -1.57 4.56
N TYR A 128 -0.45 -1.35 3.26
CA TYR A 128 -1.78 -1.18 2.69
C TYR A 128 -2.58 -2.49 2.64
N GLU A 129 -1.93 -3.64 2.44
CA GLU A 129 -2.54 -4.96 2.62
C GLU A 129 -3.14 -5.13 4.03
N ARG A 130 -2.35 -4.84 5.08
CA ARG A 130 -2.84 -4.88 6.47
C ARG A 130 -3.92 -3.85 6.75
N LYS A 131 -3.78 -2.65 6.21
CA LYS A 131 -4.81 -1.64 6.35
C LYS A 131 -6.13 -2.09 5.73
N THR A 132 -6.11 -2.70 4.54
CA THR A 132 -7.28 -3.26 3.88
C THR A 132 -7.90 -4.41 4.68
N ALA A 133 -7.08 -5.32 5.22
CA ALA A 133 -7.55 -6.38 6.11
C ALA A 133 -8.29 -5.84 7.33
N LEU A 134 -7.72 -4.84 7.99
CA LEU A 134 -8.33 -4.20 9.15
C LEU A 134 -9.64 -3.47 8.77
N GLU A 135 -9.69 -2.80 7.62
CA GLU A 135 -10.92 -2.18 7.10
C GLU A 135 -12.03 -3.21 6.89
N LEU A 136 -11.70 -4.38 6.33
CA LEU A 136 -12.65 -5.48 6.11
C LEU A 136 -13.16 -6.07 7.43
N LEU A 137 -12.29 -6.36 8.39
CA LEU A 137 -12.69 -6.84 9.71
C LEU A 137 -13.54 -5.81 10.47
N LYS A 138 -13.23 -4.51 10.32
CA LYS A 138 -14.06 -3.42 10.89
C LYS A 138 -15.45 -3.39 10.25
N ALA A 139 -15.54 -3.58 8.94
CA ALA A 139 -16.83 -3.68 8.24
C ALA A 139 -17.62 -4.92 8.69
N LYS A 140 -16.94 -6.07 8.89
CA LYS A 140 -17.56 -7.28 9.47
C LYS A 140 -18.09 -7.03 10.88
N ASN A 141 -17.28 -6.41 11.75
CA ASN A 141 -17.70 -6.06 13.11
C ASN A 141 -18.87 -5.07 13.16
N ARG A 142 -19.09 -4.27 12.10
CA ARG A 142 -20.28 -3.41 11.95
C ARG A 142 -21.48 -4.11 11.29
N GLY A 143 -21.33 -5.36 10.85
CA GLY A 143 -22.37 -6.12 10.15
C GLY A 143 -22.59 -5.72 8.69
N GLU A 144 -21.66 -4.97 8.09
CA GLU A 144 -21.77 -4.50 6.70
C GLU A 144 -21.38 -5.58 5.69
N ILE A 145 -20.46 -6.46 6.07
CA ILE A 145 -20.02 -7.63 5.31
C ILE A 145 -19.92 -8.84 6.23
N ASN A 146 -19.91 -10.05 5.67
CA ASN A 146 -19.69 -11.28 6.43
C ASN A 146 -18.74 -12.21 5.67
N PHE A 147 -17.78 -12.78 6.38
CA PHE A 147 -16.84 -13.76 5.86
C PHE A 147 -16.25 -14.58 7.00
N ASP A 148 -15.83 -15.80 6.72
CA ASP A 148 -15.36 -16.76 7.73
C ASP A 148 -13.84 -16.81 7.80
N VAL A 149 -13.17 -16.59 6.66
CA VAL A 149 -11.72 -16.75 6.54
C VAL A 149 -11.11 -15.56 5.80
N LEU A 150 -10.04 -15.00 6.37
CA LEU A 150 -9.18 -14.00 5.73
C LEU A 150 -7.84 -14.64 5.35
N LEU A 151 -7.52 -14.61 4.06
CA LEU A 151 -6.29 -15.14 3.48
C LEU A 151 -5.34 -13.98 3.14
N PHE A 152 -4.13 -14.02 3.66
CA PHE A 152 -3.03 -13.14 3.27
C PHE A 152 -2.11 -13.86 2.28
N ASP A 153 -1.59 -13.14 1.28
CA ASP A 153 -0.43 -13.62 0.51
C ASP A 153 0.87 -13.36 1.30
N GLY A 154 1.20 -14.32 2.17
CA GLY A 154 2.43 -14.34 2.96
C GLY A 154 2.20 -14.19 4.46
N GLU A 155 3.29 -13.89 5.17
CA GLU A 155 3.38 -14.10 6.62
C GLU A 155 2.36 -13.29 7.43
N VAL A 156 1.41 -13.95 8.10
CA VAL A 156 0.46 -13.29 9.00
C VAL A 156 1.16 -12.47 10.08
N ILE A 157 2.24 -12.98 10.66
CA ILE A 157 3.03 -12.24 11.65
C ILE A 157 4.31 -11.74 10.98
N PRO A 158 4.50 -10.41 10.84
CA PRO A 158 5.69 -9.88 10.17
C PRO A 158 6.97 -10.21 10.95
N ARG A 159 8.00 -10.71 10.26
CA ARG A 159 9.32 -10.89 10.87
C ARG A 159 9.94 -9.54 11.25
N ILE A 160 10.27 -9.39 12.53
CA ILE A 160 10.94 -8.20 13.06
C ILE A 160 12.45 -8.42 13.04
N LEU A 161 13.20 -7.68 12.23
CA LEU A 161 14.66 -7.68 12.33
C LEU A 161 15.12 -6.88 13.57
N PRO A 162 16.08 -7.40 14.37
CA PRO A 162 16.56 -6.72 15.59
C PRO A 162 17.04 -5.29 15.35
N SER A 163 17.66 -5.03 14.20
CA SER A 163 18.23 -3.73 13.82
C SER A 163 17.20 -2.63 13.56
N TRP A 164 15.91 -2.97 13.46
CA TRP A 164 14.84 -2.00 13.23
C TRP A 164 14.22 -1.45 14.52
N ARG A 165 14.50 -2.08 15.68
CA ARG A 165 14.05 -1.58 16.98
C ARG A 165 14.80 -0.33 17.42
N THR A 166 16.06 -0.16 16.99
CA THR A 166 16.98 0.86 17.50
C THR A 166 17.14 2.09 16.61
N LYS A 167 16.70 2.04 15.35
CA LYS A 167 16.78 3.18 14.42
C LYS A 167 15.44 3.91 14.34
N GLU A 168 15.45 5.22 14.43
CA GLU A 168 14.26 6.08 14.30
C GLU A 168 14.24 6.73 12.91
N ASN A 169 13.84 5.96 11.89
CA ASN A 169 13.73 6.44 10.51
C ASN A 169 12.34 6.14 9.93
N LYS A 170 12.08 6.55 8.68
CA LYS A 170 10.76 6.36 8.05
C LYS A 170 10.45 4.86 7.89
N LYS A 171 11.44 4.07 7.47
CA LYS A 171 11.34 2.61 7.37
C LYS A 171 10.94 1.94 8.69
N SER A 172 11.58 2.26 9.81
CA SER A 172 11.26 1.64 11.10
C SER A 172 9.89 2.05 11.63
N ARG A 173 9.47 3.29 11.39
CA ARG A 173 8.10 3.74 11.69
C ARG A 173 7.05 2.97 10.88
N LEU A 174 7.27 2.79 9.58
CA LEU A 174 6.34 2.03 8.74
C LEU A 174 6.27 0.56 9.16
N TYR A 175 7.40 -0.05 9.56
CA TYR A 175 7.40 -1.39 10.15
C TYR A 175 6.61 -1.49 11.45
N ARG A 176 6.77 -0.53 12.39
CA ARG A 176 5.98 -0.51 13.63
C ARG A 176 4.49 -0.42 13.33
N ALA A 177 4.11 0.45 12.39
CA ALA A 177 2.72 0.55 11.96
C ALA A 177 2.18 -0.76 11.37
N ILE A 178 2.99 -1.52 10.61
CA ILE A 178 2.58 -2.86 10.13
C ILE A 178 2.36 -3.84 11.29
N VAL A 179 3.22 -3.81 12.32
CA VAL A 179 3.06 -4.65 13.52
C VAL A 179 1.80 -4.27 14.28
N GLU A 180 1.59 -2.99 14.56
CA GLU A 180 0.39 -2.47 15.25
C GLU A 180 -0.89 -2.84 14.48
N LEU A 181 -0.90 -2.67 13.16
CA LEU A 181 -2.03 -3.12 12.33
C LEU A 181 -2.25 -4.63 12.43
N THR A 182 -1.18 -5.43 12.54
CA THR A 182 -1.30 -6.88 12.69
C THR A 182 -1.93 -7.24 14.03
N GLU A 183 -1.55 -6.57 15.11
CA GLU A 183 -2.16 -6.74 16.43
C GLU A 183 -3.66 -6.41 16.39
N ASP A 184 -4.02 -5.26 15.80
CA ASP A 184 -5.43 -4.86 15.62
C ASP A 184 -6.22 -5.88 14.78
N ILE A 185 -5.61 -6.45 13.74
CA ILE A 185 -6.22 -7.50 12.90
C ILE A 185 -6.46 -8.75 13.73
N MET A 186 -5.48 -9.20 14.53
CA MET A 186 -5.63 -10.40 15.37
C MET A 186 -6.75 -10.23 16.40
N GLU A 187 -6.79 -9.09 17.09
CA GLU A 187 -7.83 -8.80 18.09
C GLU A 187 -9.22 -8.77 17.45
N LEU A 188 -9.35 -8.10 16.31
CA LEU A 188 -10.64 -7.98 15.65
C LEU A 188 -11.07 -9.28 14.97
N ALA A 189 -10.13 -10.09 14.49
CA ALA A 189 -10.40 -11.42 13.96
C ALA A 189 -10.96 -12.35 15.04
N ASP A 190 -10.35 -12.37 16.23
CA ASP A 190 -10.84 -13.13 17.39
C ASP A 190 -12.25 -12.68 17.78
N LYS A 191 -12.45 -11.36 17.91
CA LYS A 191 -13.77 -10.77 18.23
C LYS A 191 -14.87 -11.11 17.23
N THR A 192 -14.51 -11.26 15.95
CA THR A 192 -15.46 -11.51 14.86
C THR A 192 -15.56 -12.98 14.47
N ASP A 193 -14.90 -13.89 15.20
CA ASP A 193 -14.80 -15.31 14.87
C ASP A 193 -14.36 -15.51 13.40
N THR A 194 -13.25 -14.87 13.04
CA THR A 194 -12.66 -14.93 11.71
C THR A 194 -11.34 -15.70 11.76
N ALA A 195 -11.22 -16.75 10.97
CA ALA A 195 -9.95 -17.44 10.81
C ALA A 195 -8.99 -16.61 9.94
N ILE A 196 -7.74 -16.44 10.39
CA ILE A 196 -6.68 -15.79 9.62
C ILE A 196 -5.69 -16.84 9.12
N VAL A 197 -5.33 -16.80 7.83
CA VAL A 197 -4.39 -17.72 7.18
C VAL A 197 -3.41 -16.91 6.33
N GLY A 198 -2.14 -17.34 6.27
CA GLY A 198 -1.09 -16.78 5.41
C GLY A 198 0.15 -17.67 5.38
#